data_AF-A0A9Q0FDV1-F1
#
_entry.id   AF-A0A9Q0FDV1-F1
#
_cell.length_a   1.000
_cell.length_b   1.000
_cell.length_c   1.000
_cell.angle_alpha   90.00
_cell.angle_beta   90.00
_cell.angle_gamma   90.00
#
_symmetry.space_group_name_H-M   'P 1'
#
loop_
_entity.id
_entity.type
_entity.pdbx_description
1 polymer ?
#
loop_
_entity_poly.entity_id
_entity_poly.type
_entity_poly.pdbx_seq_one_letter_code
_entity_poly.pdbx_strand_id
1 'polypeptide(L)'
;MDSVCRQTSNYTFCVNSLYSDPNTPSADDQIKLAYIAFDLAYDGANQTQDYITQLLKNTAGPGRQVVYQSLKRCSQDYDNAMKALFAAFGDLDSETYFWLADYSSKASQAADDCQSAFRQITSPSLTSRNHDLKGLCEICLATSSYKFCMDSLYSDSRILSADLKTVALIAFGLAYSHAQNTQDHIAELLRNSCCPPQIAVNQHLQRCSHDYERAIVALQRATNELNSRNGHDLPDLADEVAQAAQDCQVAVEELASLPVLQTLTSMNHDLVAFSEICKTVGLYITLSS
;
A
#
# COMPACT_ATOMS: atom_id res chain seq x y z
N MET A 1 -0.96 8.01 -18.93
CA MET A 1 -1.30 6.66 -19.42
C MET A 1 -0.09 5.91 -19.99
N ASP A 2 0.57 6.36 -21.07
CA ASP A 2 1.73 5.64 -21.65
C ASP A 2 2.84 5.37 -20.61
N SER A 3 3.14 6.36 -19.77
CA SER A 3 4.09 6.26 -18.65
C SER A 3 3.70 5.20 -17.62
N VAL A 4 2.40 4.95 -17.42
CA VAL A 4 1.88 3.92 -16.50
C VAL A 4 2.03 2.56 -17.15
N CYS A 5 1.54 2.38 -18.38
CA CYS A 5 1.56 1.08 -19.03
C CYS A 5 2.98 0.56 -19.31
N ARG A 6 3.97 1.46 -19.48
CA ARG A 6 5.39 1.07 -19.57
C ARG A 6 5.97 0.46 -18.29
N GLN A 7 5.34 0.70 -17.14
CA GLN A 7 5.75 0.14 -15.85
C GLN A 7 5.10 -1.21 -15.56
N THR A 8 4.11 -1.62 -16.37
CA THR A 8 3.44 -2.92 -16.23
C THR A 8 4.17 -4.01 -17.01
N SER A 9 4.02 -5.27 -16.60
CA SER A 9 4.63 -6.40 -17.32
C SER A 9 4.00 -6.64 -18.70
N ASN A 10 2.76 -6.17 -18.90
CA ASN A 10 2.01 -6.32 -20.14
C ASN A 10 1.39 -4.98 -20.59
N TYR A 11 2.17 -4.23 -21.35
CA TYR A 11 1.77 -2.93 -21.90
C TYR A 11 0.44 -2.99 -22.66
N THR A 12 0.25 -3.99 -23.54
CA THR A 12 -0.96 -4.13 -24.35
C THR A 12 -2.19 -4.40 -23.49
N PHE A 13 -2.05 -5.25 -22.47
CA PHE A 13 -3.13 -5.48 -21.51
C PHE A 13 -3.47 -4.18 -20.79
N CYS A 14 -2.48 -3.45 -20.27
CA CYS A 14 -2.71 -2.17 -19.60
C CYS A 14 -3.47 -1.16 -20.47
N VAL A 15 -3.02 -0.97 -21.71
CA VAL A 15 -3.65 -0.06 -22.66
C VAL A 15 -5.11 -0.44 -22.92
N ASN A 16 -5.35 -1.72 -23.21
CA ASN A 16 -6.71 -2.20 -23.52
C ASN A 16 -7.64 -2.13 -22.31
N SER A 17 -7.15 -2.46 -21.11
CA SER A 17 -7.92 -2.38 -19.88
C SER A 17 -8.31 -0.94 -19.57
N LEU A 18 -7.38 0.01 -19.61
CA LEU A 18 -7.70 1.41 -19.35
C LEU A 18 -8.64 2.01 -20.42
N TYR A 19 -8.44 1.71 -21.71
CA TYR A 19 -9.36 2.18 -22.74
C TYR A 19 -10.75 1.54 -22.72
N SER A 20 -10.97 0.50 -21.92
CA SER A 20 -12.31 -0.06 -21.73
C SER A 20 -13.23 0.91 -20.96
N ASP A 21 -12.65 1.82 -20.17
CA ASP A 21 -13.38 2.91 -19.54
C ASP A 21 -13.40 4.16 -20.47
N PRO A 22 -14.58 4.64 -20.90
CA PRO A 22 -14.70 5.82 -21.76
C PRO A 22 -14.28 7.12 -21.06
N ASN A 23 -14.15 7.14 -19.73
CA ASN A 23 -13.72 8.29 -18.94
C ASN A 23 -12.20 8.39 -18.80
N THR A 24 -11.45 7.44 -19.36
CA THR A 24 -9.98 7.41 -19.29
C THR A 24 -9.38 8.71 -19.81
N PRO A 25 -8.66 9.47 -18.96
CA PRO A 25 -8.14 10.78 -19.30
C PRO A 25 -7.02 10.69 -20.36
N SER A 26 -6.91 11.72 -21.21
CA SER A 26 -6.02 11.71 -22.37
C SER A 26 -4.52 11.80 -22.04
N ALA A 27 -4.13 12.34 -20.88
CA ALA A 27 -2.72 12.33 -20.47
C ALA A 27 -2.46 12.69 -18.99
N ASP A 28 -3.22 13.64 -18.42
CA ASP A 28 -2.68 14.44 -17.30
C ASP A 28 -3.36 14.26 -15.94
N ASP A 29 -4.50 13.56 -15.86
CA ASP A 29 -5.19 13.34 -14.59
C ASP A 29 -4.83 11.98 -13.97
N GLN A 30 -3.73 12.01 -13.21
CA GLN A 30 -3.13 10.84 -12.59
C GLN A 30 -4.00 10.22 -11.49
N ILE A 31 -4.67 11.06 -10.70
CA ILE A 31 -5.59 10.60 -9.64
C ILE A 31 -6.80 9.93 -10.27
N LYS A 32 -7.39 10.53 -11.31
CA LYS A 32 -8.49 9.90 -12.05
C LYS A 32 -8.06 8.58 -12.70
N LEU A 33 -6.82 8.50 -13.21
CA LEU A 33 -6.31 7.25 -13.77
C LEU A 33 -6.15 6.16 -12.68
N ALA A 34 -5.73 6.53 -11.48
CA ALA A 34 -5.70 5.62 -10.33
C ALA A 34 -7.12 5.15 -9.97
N TYR A 35 -8.09 6.05 -9.87
CA TYR A 35 -9.50 5.68 -9.67
C TYR A 35 -9.97 4.64 -10.68
N ILE A 36 -9.76 4.89 -11.96
CA ILE A 36 -10.18 3.98 -13.04
C ILE A 36 -9.48 2.63 -12.91
N ALA A 37 -8.18 2.61 -12.60
CA ALA A 37 -7.45 1.35 -12.40
C ALA A 37 -8.02 0.53 -11.23
N PHE A 38 -8.25 1.16 -10.08
CA PHE A 38 -8.82 0.51 -8.89
C PHE A 38 -10.28 0.07 -9.12
N ASP A 39 -11.07 0.85 -9.85
CA ASP A 39 -12.45 0.51 -10.23
C ASP A 39 -12.49 -0.72 -11.13
N LEU A 40 -11.67 -0.75 -12.19
CA LEU A 40 -11.53 -1.92 -13.07
C LEU A 40 -11.09 -3.17 -12.30
N ALA A 41 -10.13 -3.04 -11.38
CA ALA A 41 -9.68 -4.15 -10.54
C ALA A 41 -10.79 -4.64 -9.61
N TYR A 42 -11.53 -3.73 -8.97
CA TYR A 42 -12.64 -4.05 -8.07
C TYR A 42 -13.76 -4.78 -8.82
N ASP A 43 -14.16 -4.27 -9.99
CA ASP A 43 -15.16 -4.89 -10.85
C ASP A 43 -14.73 -6.26 -11.36
N GLY A 44 -13.46 -6.40 -11.77
CA GLY A 44 -12.89 -7.69 -12.18
C GLY A 44 -12.89 -8.72 -11.05
N ALA A 45 -12.58 -8.30 -9.82
CA ALA A 45 -12.65 -9.13 -8.63
C ALA A 45 -14.09 -9.54 -8.31
N ASN A 46 -15.03 -8.58 -8.34
CA ASN A 46 -16.45 -8.81 -8.07
C ASN A 46 -17.09 -9.79 -9.09
N GLN A 47 -16.84 -9.59 -10.39
CA GLN A 47 -17.31 -10.50 -11.43
C GLN A 47 -16.74 -11.93 -11.28
N THR A 48 -15.50 -12.03 -10.80
CA THR A 48 -14.87 -13.33 -10.54
C THR A 48 -15.44 -13.99 -9.29
N GLN A 49 -15.76 -13.22 -8.25
CA GLN A 49 -16.45 -13.69 -7.05
C GLN A 49 -17.85 -14.26 -7.39
N ASP A 50 -18.59 -13.60 -8.28
CA ASP A 50 -19.87 -14.10 -8.80
C ASP A 50 -19.69 -15.42 -9.56
N TYR A 51 -18.66 -15.50 -10.40
CA TYR A 51 -18.34 -16.71 -11.14
C TYR A 51 -17.94 -17.88 -10.21
N ILE A 52 -17.12 -17.64 -9.19
CA ILE A 52 -16.78 -18.63 -8.15
C ILE A 52 -18.05 -19.10 -7.44
N THR A 53 -18.96 -18.19 -7.10
CA THR A 53 -20.25 -18.51 -6.49
C THR A 53 -21.09 -19.44 -7.37
N GLN A 54 -21.10 -19.24 -8.69
CA GLN A 54 -21.75 -20.15 -9.64
C GLN A 54 -21.07 -21.54 -9.67
N LEU A 55 -19.73 -21.57 -9.70
CA LEU A 55 -18.97 -22.82 -9.68
C LEU A 55 -19.23 -23.63 -8.39
N LEU A 56 -19.33 -22.96 -7.24
CA LEU A 56 -19.64 -23.60 -5.96
C LEU A 56 -21.00 -24.30 -5.98
N LYS A 57 -22.03 -23.65 -6.54
CA LYS A 57 -23.37 -24.24 -6.71
C LYS A 57 -23.31 -25.50 -7.59
N ASN A 58 -22.54 -25.47 -8.67
CA ASN A 58 -22.42 -26.58 -9.63
C ASN A 58 -21.49 -27.72 -9.16
N THR A 59 -20.67 -27.47 -8.15
CA THR A 59 -19.68 -28.42 -7.61
C THR A 59 -20.17 -29.11 -6.33
N ALA A 60 -21.34 -28.73 -5.81
CA ALA A 60 -21.97 -29.38 -4.66
C ALA A 60 -22.42 -30.82 -5.02
N GLY A 61 -21.57 -31.81 -4.73
CA GLY A 61 -21.92 -33.21 -4.95
C GLY A 61 -20.81 -34.20 -4.55
N PRO A 62 -21.15 -35.50 -4.40
CA PRO A 62 -20.18 -36.54 -4.05
C PRO A 62 -19.04 -36.62 -5.07
N GLY A 63 -17.79 -36.82 -4.60
CA GLY A 63 -16.61 -36.96 -5.46
C GLY A 63 -15.97 -35.65 -5.95
N ARG A 64 -16.56 -34.48 -5.64
CA ARG A 64 -16.02 -33.15 -6.00
C ARG A 64 -15.54 -32.33 -4.80
N GLN A 65 -15.41 -32.96 -3.63
CA GLN A 65 -15.12 -32.29 -2.37
C GLN A 65 -13.83 -31.45 -2.44
N VAL A 66 -12.78 -31.97 -3.07
CA VAL A 66 -11.50 -31.25 -3.15
C VAL A 66 -11.65 -29.95 -3.96
N VAL A 67 -12.28 -30.01 -5.14
CA VAL A 67 -12.57 -28.83 -5.97
C VAL A 67 -13.47 -27.85 -5.23
N TYR A 68 -14.49 -28.35 -4.53
CA TYR A 68 -15.40 -27.52 -3.74
C TYR A 68 -14.66 -26.74 -2.63
N GLN A 69 -13.71 -27.38 -1.94
CA GLN A 69 -12.90 -26.70 -0.91
C GLN A 69 -11.95 -25.66 -1.53
N SER A 70 -11.32 -25.97 -2.66
CA SER A 70 -10.48 -24.99 -3.39
C SER A 70 -11.30 -23.77 -3.83
N LEU A 71 -12.53 -23.98 -4.32
CA LEU A 71 -13.44 -22.89 -4.68
C LEU A 71 -13.88 -22.05 -3.48
N LYS A 72 -14.10 -22.68 -2.31
CA LYS A 72 -14.40 -21.95 -1.07
C LYS A 72 -13.24 -21.07 -0.63
N ARG A 73 -12.02 -21.57 -0.73
CA ARG A 73 -10.82 -20.77 -0.46
C ARG A 73 -10.72 -19.59 -1.41
N CYS A 74 -10.85 -19.83 -2.72
CA CYS A 74 -10.90 -18.74 -3.70
C CYS A 74 -11.99 -17.70 -3.41
N SER A 75 -13.17 -18.13 -2.96
CA SER A 75 -14.23 -17.20 -2.57
C SER A 75 -13.84 -16.32 -1.38
N GLN A 76 -13.00 -16.80 -0.46
CA GLN A 76 -12.50 -16.00 0.65
C GLN A 76 -11.38 -15.06 0.18
N ASP A 77 -10.51 -15.55 -0.69
CA ASP A 77 -9.41 -14.76 -1.25
C ASP A 77 -9.98 -13.58 -2.06
N TYR A 78 -10.98 -13.80 -2.92
CA TYR A 78 -11.62 -12.72 -3.70
C TYR A 78 -12.44 -11.75 -2.85
N ASP A 79 -13.06 -12.20 -1.75
CA ASP A 79 -13.68 -11.29 -0.76
C ASP A 79 -12.62 -10.38 -0.09
N ASN A 80 -11.44 -10.93 0.24
CA ASN A 80 -10.32 -10.14 0.75
C ASN A 80 -9.76 -9.15 -0.29
N ALA A 81 -9.64 -9.59 -1.55
CA ALA A 81 -9.22 -8.73 -2.65
C ALA A 81 -10.18 -7.54 -2.83
N MET A 82 -11.49 -7.80 -2.86
CA MET A 82 -12.51 -6.77 -2.98
C MET A 82 -12.46 -5.77 -1.82
N LYS A 83 -12.27 -6.23 -0.57
CA LYS A 83 -12.12 -5.33 0.58
C LYS A 83 -10.90 -4.43 0.49
N ALA A 84 -9.76 -4.98 0.06
CA ALA A 84 -8.54 -4.21 -0.13
C ALA A 84 -8.72 -3.14 -1.23
N LEU A 85 -9.26 -3.54 -2.38
CA LEU A 85 -9.53 -2.63 -3.50
C LEU A 85 -10.56 -1.56 -3.14
N PHE A 86 -11.59 -1.91 -2.35
CA PHE A 86 -12.58 -0.93 -1.89
C PHE A 86 -11.99 0.09 -0.91
N ALA A 87 -11.06 -0.33 -0.03
CA ALA A 87 -10.38 0.57 0.89
C ALA A 87 -9.57 1.66 0.15
N ALA A 88 -9.05 1.34 -1.05
CA ALA A 88 -8.33 2.28 -1.89
C ALA A 88 -9.17 3.51 -2.28
N PHE A 89 -10.50 3.38 -2.42
CA PHE A 89 -11.35 4.52 -2.73
C PHE A 89 -11.42 5.53 -1.59
N GLY A 90 -11.38 5.08 -0.33
CA GLY A 90 -11.32 6.00 0.81
C GLY A 90 -10.03 6.82 0.82
N ASP A 91 -8.91 6.19 0.47
CA ASP A 91 -7.61 6.84 0.33
C ASP A 91 -7.55 7.79 -0.87
N LEU A 92 -8.18 7.42 -1.99
CA LEU A 92 -8.32 8.29 -3.16
C LEU A 92 -9.23 9.49 -2.87
N ASP A 93 -10.37 9.29 -2.18
CA ASP A 93 -11.36 10.33 -1.86
C ASP A 93 -10.81 11.34 -0.84
N SER A 94 -9.99 10.88 0.10
CA SER A 94 -9.37 11.70 1.15
C SER A 94 -7.97 12.21 0.79
N GLU A 95 -7.51 11.93 -0.44
CA GLU A 95 -6.19 12.30 -0.96
C GLU A 95 -5.02 11.71 -0.13
N THR A 96 -5.26 10.62 0.61
CA THR A 96 -4.26 9.86 1.36
C THR A 96 -3.79 8.65 0.55
N TYR A 97 -3.00 8.88 -0.50
CA TYR A 97 -2.62 7.85 -1.49
C TYR A 97 -1.67 6.75 -1.00
N PHE A 98 -1.39 6.70 0.29
CA PHE A 98 -0.29 5.96 0.86
C PHE A 98 -0.48 4.44 0.75
N TRP A 99 -1.68 3.92 1.02
CA TRP A 99 -1.93 2.48 1.05
C TRP A 99 -2.31 1.89 -0.29
N LEU A 100 -2.42 2.69 -1.36
CA LEU A 100 -2.87 2.22 -2.66
C LEU A 100 -1.99 1.07 -3.19
N ALA A 101 -0.67 1.18 -3.04
CA ALA A 101 0.26 0.11 -3.44
C ALA A 101 0.06 -1.18 -2.61
N ASP A 102 -0.19 -1.07 -1.31
CA ASP A 102 -0.45 -2.19 -0.42
C ASP A 102 -1.79 -2.86 -0.72
N TYR A 103 -2.85 -2.08 -0.94
CA TYR A 103 -4.17 -2.58 -1.34
C TYR A 103 -4.11 -3.36 -2.65
N SER A 104 -3.41 -2.81 -3.65
CA SER A 104 -3.16 -3.51 -4.91
C SER A 104 -2.38 -4.81 -4.72
N SER A 105 -1.32 -4.77 -3.91
CA SER A 105 -0.48 -5.95 -3.62
C SER A 105 -1.27 -7.05 -2.92
N LYS A 106 -2.11 -6.70 -1.93
CA LYS A 106 -3.01 -7.63 -1.23
C LYS A 106 -4.01 -8.29 -2.19
N ALA A 107 -4.61 -7.51 -3.10
CA ALA A 107 -5.54 -8.05 -4.10
C ALA A 107 -4.84 -8.99 -5.10
N SER A 108 -3.64 -8.64 -5.56
CA SER A 108 -2.81 -9.51 -6.41
C SER A 108 -2.45 -10.81 -5.70
N GLN A 109 -2.03 -10.74 -4.43
CA GLN A 109 -1.68 -11.91 -3.64
C GLN A 109 -2.88 -12.86 -3.45
N ALA A 110 -4.07 -12.32 -3.21
CA ALA A 110 -5.29 -13.11 -3.12
C ALA A 110 -5.60 -13.89 -4.41
N ALA A 111 -5.35 -13.29 -5.59
CA ALA A 111 -5.49 -13.99 -6.87
C ALA A 111 -4.48 -15.15 -7.01
N ASP A 112 -3.24 -14.95 -6.54
CA ASP A 112 -2.20 -15.99 -6.52
C ASP A 112 -2.51 -17.13 -5.53
N ASP A 113 -3.07 -16.81 -4.38
CA ASP A 113 -3.49 -17.79 -3.38
C ASP A 113 -4.64 -18.64 -3.91
N CYS A 114 -5.62 -18.02 -4.57
CA CYS A 114 -6.69 -18.73 -5.25
C CYS A 114 -6.14 -19.62 -6.37
N GLN A 115 -5.24 -19.13 -7.23
CA GLN A 115 -4.59 -19.93 -8.27
C GLN A 115 -3.86 -21.14 -7.66
N SER A 116 -3.20 -20.92 -6.52
CA SER A 116 -2.42 -21.94 -5.83
C SER A 116 -3.29 -23.05 -5.24
N ALA A 117 -4.55 -22.78 -4.92
CA ALA A 117 -5.52 -23.76 -4.45
C ALA A 117 -5.85 -24.85 -5.49
N PHE A 118 -5.46 -24.67 -6.76
CA PHE A 118 -5.69 -25.62 -7.85
C PHE A 118 -4.42 -26.25 -8.45
N ARG A 119 -3.22 -26.03 -7.88
CA ARG A 119 -1.94 -26.50 -8.49
C ARG A 119 -1.86 -28.02 -8.78
N GLN A 120 -2.64 -28.85 -8.09
CA GLN A 120 -2.60 -30.32 -8.24
C GLN A 120 -3.93 -30.91 -8.73
N ILE A 121 -4.86 -30.07 -9.17
CA ILE A 121 -6.22 -30.48 -9.53
C ILE A 121 -6.57 -29.78 -10.84
N THR A 122 -7.35 -30.42 -11.70
CA THR A 122 -7.89 -29.75 -12.88
C THR A 122 -8.71 -28.54 -12.44
N SER A 123 -8.16 -27.34 -12.63
CA SER A 123 -8.80 -26.09 -12.25
C SER A 123 -10.05 -25.87 -13.11
N PRO A 124 -11.20 -25.46 -12.53
CA PRO A 124 -12.22 -24.79 -13.32
C PRO A 124 -11.62 -23.52 -13.95
N SER A 125 -12.25 -22.96 -14.98
CA SER A 125 -11.75 -21.79 -15.74
C SER A 125 -11.60 -20.50 -14.90
N LEU A 126 -10.66 -20.47 -13.96
CA LEU A 126 -10.29 -19.34 -13.09
C LEU A 126 -8.90 -18.80 -13.41
N THR A 127 -8.04 -19.57 -14.10
CA THR A 127 -6.67 -19.16 -14.41
C THR A 127 -6.61 -17.84 -15.17
N SER A 128 -7.47 -17.64 -16.17
CA SER A 128 -7.51 -16.36 -16.91
C SER A 128 -7.95 -15.22 -15.98
N ARG A 129 -9.00 -15.43 -15.18
CA ARG A 129 -9.53 -14.41 -14.25
C ARG A 129 -8.52 -14.00 -13.18
N ASN A 130 -7.80 -14.98 -12.62
CA ASN A 130 -6.71 -14.73 -11.68
C ASN A 130 -5.59 -13.93 -12.36
N HIS A 131 -5.23 -14.27 -13.60
CA HIS A 131 -4.22 -13.53 -14.35
C HIS A 131 -4.68 -12.11 -14.69
N ASP A 132 -5.93 -11.94 -15.10
CA ASP A 132 -6.52 -10.64 -15.41
C ASP A 132 -6.54 -9.73 -14.18
N LEU A 133 -6.98 -10.24 -13.00
CA LEU A 133 -6.96 -9.46 -11.76
C LEU A 133 -5.53 -9.05 -11.37
N LYS A 134 -4.54 -9.94 -11.52
CA LYS A 134 -3.13 -9.59 -11.28
C LYS A 134 -2.65 -8.50 -12.24
N GLY A 135 -2.99 -8.61 -13.52
CA GLY A 135 -2.67 -7.58 -14.51
C GLY A 135 -3.29 -6.23 -14.15
N LEU A 136 -4.53 -6.22 -13.67
CA LEU A 136 -5.19 -4.99 -13.19
C LEU A 136 -4.50 -4.43 -11.93
N CYS A 137 -4.10 -5.28 -10.99
CA CYS A 137 -3.34 -4.86 -9.80
C CYS A 137 -1.96 -4.28 -10.19
N GLU A 138 -1.28 -4.81 -11.21
CA GLU A 138 -0.04 -4.19 -11.72
C GLU A 138 -0.29 -2.78 -12.27
N ILE A 139 -1.42 -2.53 -12.94
CA ILE A 139 -1.81 -1.19 -13.38
C ILE A 139 -2.06 -0.30 -12.15
N CYS A 140 -2.81 -0.77 -11.16
CA CYS A 140 -3.04 -0.04 -9.91
C CYS A 140 -1.73 0.33 -9.22
N LEU A 141 -0.76 -0.60 -9.16
CA LEU A 141 0.54 -0.37 -8.55
C LEU A 141 1.32 0.71 -9.31
N ALA A 142 1.31 0.66 -10.65
CA ALA A 142 1.95 1.66 -11.49
C ALA A 142 1.32 3.06 -11.33
N THR A 143 0.00 3.15 -11.13
CA THR A 143 -0.68 4.42 -10.82
C THR A 143 -0.51 4.85 -9.36
N SER A 144 -0.13 3.94 -8.47
CA SER A 144 0.08 4.20 -7.03
C SER A 144 1.52 4.56 -6.67
N SER A 145 2.46 4.56 -7.63
CA SER A 145 3.86 4.82 -7.32
C SER A 145 4.00 6.21 -6.68
N TYR A 146 4.72 6.28 -5.57
CA TYR A 146 4.95 7.51 -4.80
C TYR A 146 5.47 8.67 -5.68
N LYS A 147 6.30 8.36 -6.68
CA LYS A 147 6.75 9.33 -7.69
C LYS A 147 5.57 9.96 -8.46
N PHE A 148 4.54 9.19 -8.77
CA PHE A 148 3.35 9.61 -9.50
C PHE A 148 2.44 10.51 -8.62
N CYS A 149 2.14 10.11 -7.38
CA CYS A 149 1.37 10.95 -6.46
C CYS A 149 2.10 12.26 -6.10
N MET A 150 3.43 12.24 -5.94
CA MET A 150 4.22 13.45 -5.69
C MET A 150 4.30 14.35 -6.93
N ASP A 151 4.46 13.79 -8.14
CA ASP A 151 4.44 14.57 -9.39
C ASP A 151 3.06 15.26 -9.61
N SER A 152 1.97 14.69 -9.09
CA SER A 152 0.62 15.31 -9.05
C SER A 152 0.46 16.39 -7.98
N LEU A 153 1.02 16.18 -6.77
CA LEU A 153 1.01 17.18 -5.70
C LEU A 153 1.84 18.41 -6.08
N TYR A 154 3.00 18.24 -6.74
CA TYR A 154 3.86 19.34 -7.19
C TYR A 154 3.33 20.11 -8.41
N SER A 155 2.39 19.53 -9.17
CA SER A 155 1.74 20.22 -10.30
C SER A 155 0.51 21.05 -9.87
N ASP A 156 0.07 20.96 -8.60
CA ASP A 156 -1.00 21.78 -8.06
C ASP A 156 -0.52 23.20 -7.71
N SER A 157 -0.98 24.18 -8.50
CA SER A 157 -0.74 25.62 -8.30
C SER A 157 -1.21 26.17 -6.93
N ARG A 158 -1.97 25.41 -6.14
CA ARG A 158 -2.38 25.79 -4.79
C ARG A 158 -1.26 25.60 -3.77
N ILE A 159 -0.33 24.66 -3.99
CA ILE A 159 0.89 24.54 -3.17
C ILE A 159 1.83 25.73 -3.42
N LEU A 160 1.82 26.32 -4.62
CA LEU A 160 2.49 27.59 -4.93
C LEU A 160 1.91 28.80 -4.16
N SER A 161 0.76 28.63 -3.49
CA SER A 161 0.15 29.65 -2.61
C SER A 161 0.15 29.27 -1.12
N ALA A 162 0.55 28.04 -0.77
CA ALA A 162 0.64 27.59 0.61
C ALA A 162 1.94 28.13 1.24
N ASP A 163 1.83 28.76 2.41
CA ASP A 163 2.97 29.09 3.25
C ASP A 163 3.84 27.82 3.43
N LEU A 164 5.16 27.95 3.32
CA LEU A 164 6.12 26.83 3.51
C LEU A 164 5.85 26.07 4.81
N LYS A 165 5.37 26.78 5.84
CA LYS A 165 4.91 26.20 7.11
C LYS A 165 3.72 25.25 6.94
N THR A 166 2.74 25.59 6.10
CA THR A 166 1.60 24.70 5.80
C THR A 166 2.06 23.43 5.09
N VAL A 167 2.98 23.55 4.14
CA VAL A 167 3.58 22.40 3.45
C VAL A 167 4.33 21.50 4.44
N ALA A 168 5.10 22.08 5.36
CA ALA A 168 5.77 21.32 6.40
C ALA A 168 4.80 20.64 7.37
N LEU A 169 3.73 21.33 7.80
CA LEU A 169 2.72 20.73 8.68
C LEU A 169 2.04 19.53 8.03
N ILE A 170 1.77 19.59 6.73
CA ILE A 170 1.22 18.46 5.97
C ILE A 170 2.26 17.32 5.91
N ALA A 171 3.50 17.61 5.52
CA ALA A 171 4.56 16.59 5.39
C ALA A 171 4.81 15.85 6.73
N PHE A 172 5.03 16.60 7.81
CA PHE A 172 5.24 16.03 9.14
C PHE A 172 3.98 15.34 9.70
N GLY A 173 2.78 15.82 9.35
CA GLY A 173 1.51 15.19 9.71
C GLY A 173 1.30 13.83 9.04
N LEU A 174 1.66 13.72 7.76
CA LEU A 174 1.62 12.44 7.03
C LEU A 174 2.62 11.44 7.61
N ALA A 175 3.86 11.88 7.86
CA ALA A 175 4.86 11.04 8.52
C ALA A 175 4.39 10.57 9.91
N TYR A 176 3.73 11.45 10.68
CA TYR A 176 3.16 11.13 11.99
C TYR A 176 2.07 10.06 11.90
N SER A 177 1.08 10.24 11.01
CA SER A 177 0.01 9.28 10.82
C SER A 177 0.57 7.92 10.36
N HIS A 178 1.56 7.93 9.47
CA HIS A 178 2.23 6.71 9.03
C HIS A 178 2.93 6.00 10.18
N ALA A 179 3.73 6.72 10.97
CA ALA A 179 4.41 6.17 12.13
C ALA A 179 3.44 5.57 13.17
N GLN A 180 2.27 6.18 13.39
CA GLN A 180 1.22 5.62 14.26
C GLN A 180 0.64 4.32 13.69
N ASN A 181 0.30 4.29 12.40
CA ASN A 181 -0.22 3.09 11.76
C ASN A 181 0.80 1.94 11.82
N THR A 182 2.09 2.25 11.65
CA THR A 182 3.14 1.26 11.84
C THR A 182 3.26 0.77 13.26
N GLN A 183 3.14 1.66 14.24
CA GLN A 183 3.11 1.27 15.65
C GLN A 183 1.94 0.31 15.95
N ASP A 184 0.76 0.60 15.41
CA ASP A 184 -0.42 -0.25 15.58
C ASP A 184 -0.24 -1.62 14.90
N HIS A 185 0.35 -1.64 13.70
CA HIS A 185 0.68 -2.88 13.00
C HIS A 185 1.71 -3.73 13.77
N ILE A 186 2.78 -3.11 14.29
CA ILE A 186 3.76 -3.80 15.15
C ILE A 186 3.07 -4.38 16.39
N ALA A 187 2.16 -3.63 17.02
CA ALA A 187 1.40 -4.11 18.17
C ALA A 187 0.50 -5.30 17.83
N GLU A 188 -0.10 -5.32 16.63
CA GLU A 188 -0.88 -6.46 16.13
C GLU A 188 0.01 -7.70 15.92
N LEU A 189 1.17 -7.52 15.28
CA LEU A 189 2.15 -8.59 15.08
C LEU A 189 2.62 -9.20 16.41
N LEU A 190 2.87 -8.36 17.42
CA LEU A 190 3.24 -8.81 18.76
C LEU A 190 2.13 -9.60 19.47
N ARG A 191 0.85 -9.25 19.24
CA ARG A 191 -0.30 -9.97 19.81
C ARG A 191 -0.54 -11.33 19.16
N ASN A 192 -0.27 -11.45 17.87
CA ASN A 192 -0.57 -12.65 17.07
C ASN A 192 0.59 -13.68 17.06
N SER A 193 1.68 -13.42 17.78
CA SER A 193 2.86 -14.27 17.84
C SER A 193 2.75 -15.34 18.94
N CYS A 194 2.02 -16.43 18.67
CA CYS A 194 2.01 -17.63 19.51
C CYS A 194 2.57 -18.86 18.76
N CYS A 195 3.71 -19.40 19.25
CA CYS A 195 4.37 -20.70 19.01
C CYS A 195 5.89 -20.56 18.79
N PRO A 196 6.74 -21.50 19.24
CA PRO A 196 8.19 -21.45 19.01
C PRO A 196 8.46 -21.80 17.54
N PRO A 197 8.77 -20.83 16.66
CA PRO A 197 10.02 -20.02 16.62
C PRO A 197 9.83 -18.50 16.77
N GLN A 198 8.65 -18.00 17.20
CA GLN A 198 8.31 -16.57 17.23
C GLN A 198 8.91 -15.76 18.40
N ILE A 199 9.70 -16.39 19.29
CA ILE A 199 10.35 -15.67 20.41
C ILE A 199 11.40 -14.67 19.89
N ALA A 200 12.18 -15.04 18.86
CA ALA A 200 13.16 -14.13 18.25
C ALA A 200 12.44 -12.96 17.56
N VAL A 201 11.40 -13.26 16.77
CA VAL A 201 10.57 -12.26 16.08
C VAL A 201 9.98 -11.24 17.08
N ASN A 202 9.50 -11.69 18.23
CA ASN A 202 8.96 -10.81 19.27
C ASN A 202 10.01 -9.82 19.81
N GLN A 203 11.27 -10.23 19.98
CA GLN A 203 12.32 -9.31 20.44
C GLN A 203 12.65 -8.24 19.40
N HIS A 204 12.68 -8.61 18.11
CA HIS A 204 12.90 -7.65 17.02
C HIS A 204 11.71 -6.68 16.88
N LEU A 205 10.48 -7.19 16.97
CA LEU A 205 9.27 -6.36 16.94
C LEU A 205 9.18 -5.43 18.16
N GLN A 206 9.63 -5.85 19.34
CA GLN A 206 9.73 -4.96 20.51
C GLN A 206 10.74 -3.81 20.30
N ARG A 207 11.86 -4.07 19.61
CA ARG A 207 12.81 -3.01 19.24
C ARG A 207 12.18 -2.04 18.24
N CYS A 208 11.56 -2.56 17.18
CA CYS A 208 10.79 -1.75 16.24
C CYS A 208 9.73 -0.89 16.94
N SER A 209 8.97 -1.46 17.87
CA SER A 209 7.97 -0.73 18.67
C SER A 209 8.59 0.45 19.42
N HIS A 210 9.81 0.29 19.95
CA HIS A 210 10.53 1.36 20.63
C HIS A 210 11.05 2.43 19.65
N ASP A 211 11.57 2.01 18.50
CA ASP A 211 12.05 2.93 17.47
C ASP A 211 10.91 3.79 16.91
N TYR A 212 9.74 3.19 16.66
CA TYR A 212 8.57 3.94 16.20
C TYR A 212 7.98 4.85 17.30
N GLU A 213 8.05 4.50 18.57
CA GLU A 213 7.75 5.45 19.67
C GLU A 213 8.67 6.67 19.62
N ARG A 214 9.97 6.48 19.38
CA ARG A 214 10.93 7.59 19.22
C ARG A 214 10.59 8.46 18.01
N ALA A 215 10.30 7.83 16.87
CA ALA A 215 9.88 8.54 15.65
C ALA A 215 8.62 9.40 15.89
N ILE A 216 7.59 8.84 16.52
CA ILE A 216 6.33 9.53 16.87
C ILE A 216 6.62 10.75 17.75
N VAL A 217 7.50 10.62 18.75
CA VAL A 217 7.89 11.75 19.62
C VAL A 217 8.63 12.84 18.83
N ALA A 218 9.54 12.47 17.92
CA ALA A 218 10.24 13.43 17.06
C ALA A 218 9.27 14.20 16.14
N LEU A 219 8.28 13.51 15.57
CA LEU A 219 7.24 14.11 14.72
C LEU A 219 6.31 15.05 15.48
N GLN A 220 5.97 14.72 16.73
CA GLN A 220 5.24 15.61 17.63
C GLN A 220 6.05 16.87 17.95
N ARG A 221 7.36 16.72 18.21
CA ARG A 221 8.27 17.86 18.43
C ARG A 221 8.33 18.76 17.20
N ALA A 222 8.45 18.19 16.01
CA ALA A 222 8.48 18.96 14.76
C ALA A 222 7.18 19.74 14.52
N THR A 223 6.03 19.14 14.85
CA THR A 223 4.74 19.83 14.78
C THR A 223 4.67 21.02 15.74
N ASN A 224 5.23 20.88 16.95
CA ASN A 224 5.29 21.98 17.93
C ASN A 224 6.21 23.12 17.48
N GLU A 225 7.39 22.79 16.94
CA GLU A 225 8.35 23.72 16.33
C GLU A 225 7.68 24.53 15.20
N LEU A 226 7.02 23.83 14.26
CA LEU A 226 6.26 24.48 13.19
C LEU A 226 5.22 25.44 13.75
N ASN A 227 4.46 25.03 14.78
CA ASN A 227 3.45 25.89 15.41
C ASN A 227 4.06 27.11 16.12
N SER A 228 5.21 26.98 16.77
CA SER A 228 5.92 28.06 17.47
C SER A 228 6.72 29.01 16.56
N ARG A 229 6.75 28.74 15.23
CA ARG A 229 7.59 29.44 14.23
C ARG A 229 9.10 29.27 14.48
N ASN A 230 9.50 28.21 15.16
CA ASN A 230 10.88 27.81 15.27
C ASN A 230 11.09 26.65 14.29
N GLY A 231 12.00 26.80 13.34
CA GLY A 231 12.20 25.83 12.25
C GLY A 231 13.53 25.08 12.31
N HIS A 232 14.41 25.51 13.21
CA HIS A 232 15.83 25.14 13.19
C HIS A 232 16.06 23.63 13.30
N ASP A 233 15.28 22.95 14.15
CA ASP A 233 15.48 21.54 14.47
C ASP A 233 14.70 20.60 13.53
N LEU A 234 13.92 21.14 12.58
CA LEU A 234 13.10 20.31 11.67
C LEU A 234 13.92 19.31 10.85
N PRO A 235 15.09 19.66 10.27
CA PRO A 235 15.92 18.69 9.56
C PRO A 235 16.44 17.58 10.48
N ASP A 236 16.88 17.92 11.69
CA ASP A 236 17.42 16.96 12.64
C ASP A 236 16.33 16.02 13.17
N LEU A 237 15.12 16.54 13.39
CA LEU A 237 13.97 15.74 13.78
C LEU A 237 13.55 14.79 12.64
N ALA A 238 13.62 15.23 11.39
CA ALA A 238 13.36 14.37 10.25
C ALA A 238 14.41 13.25 10.12
N ASP A 239 15.69 13.55 10.37
CA ASP A 239 16.76 12.55 10.41
C ASP A 239 16.55 11.54 11.55
N GLU A 240 16.08 11.97 12.73
CA GLU A 240 15.72 11.08 13.83
C GLU A 240 14.61 10.09 13.44
N VAL A 241 13.61 10.55 12.69
CA VAL A 241 12.51 9.71 12.18
C VAL A 241 13.00 8.71 11.14
N ALA A 242 13.84 9.15 10.18
CA ALA A 242 14.46 8.26 9.20
C ALA A 242 15.30 7.17 9.88
N GLN A 243 16.11 7.56 10.86
CA GLN A 243 16.99 6.64 11.58
C GLN A 243 16.19 5.59 12.34
N ALA A 244 15.10 5.98 13.02
CA ALA A 244 14.23 5.04 13.71
C ALA A 244 13.64 3.97 12.78
N ALA A 245 13.17 4.39 11.59
CA ALA A 245 12.66 3.47 10.59
C ALA A 245 13.74 2.50 10.07
N GLN A 246 14.95 3.01 9.85
CA GLN A 246 16.11 2.20 9.43
C GLN A 246 16.56 1.23 10.53
N ASP A 247 16.61 1.67 11.79
CA ASP A 247 16.96 0.83 12.94
C ASP A 247 15.98 -0.35 13.06
N CYS A 248 14.68 -0.09 12.92
CA CYS A 248 13.67 -1.15 12.85
C CYS A 248 13.90 -2.07 11.64
N GLN A 249 14.19 -1.50 10.45
CA GLN A 249 14.45 -2.29 9.26
C GLN A 249 15.62 -3.25 9.44
N VAL A 250 16.75 -2.78 9.97
CA VAL A 250 17.92 -3.62 10.30
C VAL A 250 17.54 -4.67 11.33
N ALA A 251 16.71 -4.33 12.32
CA ALA A 251 16.26 -5.30 13.31
C ALA A 251 15.44 -6.44 12.70
N VAL A 252 14.71 -6.23 11.61
CA VAL A 252 13.86 -7.27 10.98
C VAL A 252 14.45 -7.88 9.71
N GLU A 253 15.62 -7.41 9.25
CA GLU A 253 16.22 -7.78 7.97
C GLU A 253 16.49 -9.28 7.84
N GLU A 254 17.06 -9.90 8.88
CA GLU A 254 17.31 -11.35 8.91
C GLU A 254 16.02 -12.20 8.85
N LEU A 255 14.88 -11.56 9.12
CA LEU A 255 13.55 -12.17 9.14
C LEU A 255 12.68 -11.70 7.96
N ALA A 256 13.19 -10.86 7.06
CA ALA A 256 12.44 -10.25 5.96
C ALA A 256 11.87 -11.28 4.95
N SER A 257 12.39 -12.50 4.94
CA SER A 257 11.85 -13.61 4.16
C SER A 257 10.51 -14.16 4.70
N LEU A 258 10.12 -13.80 5.92
CA LEU A 258 8.83 -14.15 6.49
C LEU A 258 7.74 -13.28 5.87
N PRO A 259 6.70 -13.86 5.24
CA PRO A 259 5.61 -13.08 4.63
C PRO A 259 4.95 -12.11 5.60
N VAL A 260 4.91 -12.47 6.88
CA VAL A 260 4.32 -11.66 7.96
C VAL A 260 5.07 -10.32 8.21
N LEU A 261 6.32 -10.19 7.76
CA LEU A 261 7.14 -8.98 7.94
C LEU A 261 7.31 -8.17 6.65
N GLN A 262 6.76 -8.62 5.52
CA GLN A 262 6.84 -7.88 4.25
C GLN A 262 6.11 -6.54 4.34
N THR A 263 4.94 -6.51 4.96
CA THR A 263 4.19 -5.26 5.21
C THR A 263 5.01 -4.29 6.04
N LEU A 264 5.60 -4.74 7.16
CA LEU A 264 6.44 -3.90 8.01
C LEU A 264 7.68 -3.37 7.27
N THR A 265 8.28 -4.17 6.39
CA THR A 265 9.41 -3.73 5.55
C THR A 265 9.01 -2.60 4.60
N SER A 266 7.84 -2.71 3.95
CA SER A 266 7.32 -1.61 3.12
C SER A 266 7.13 -0.36 3.97
N MET A 267 6.48 -0.49 5.12
CA MET A 267 6.17 0.62 6.01
C MET A 267 7.44 1.31 6.54
N ASN A 268 8.53 0.59 6.79
CA ASN A 268 9.83 1.18 7.13
C ASN A 268 10.40 2.02 5.99
N HIS A 269 10.43 1.49 4.76
CA HIS A 269 10.92 2.22 3.59
C HIS A 269 10.11 3.50 3.34
N ASP A 270 8.80 3.40 3.50
CA ASP A 270 7.87 4.50 3.36
C ASP A 270 8.14 5.62 4.37
N LEU A 271 8.40 5.28 5.64
CA LEU A 271 8.72 6.28 6.65
C LEU A 271 10.07 6.98 6.37
N VAL A 272 11.07 6.25 5.85
CA VAL A 272 12.33 6.86 5.39
C VAL A 272 12.06 7.86 4.27
N ALA A 273 11.22 7.52 3.28
CA ALA A 273 10.88 8.43 2.19
C ALA A 273 10.14 9.68 2.70
N PHE A 274 9.21 9.53 3.64
CA PHE A 274 8.55 10.67 4.28
C PHE A 274 9.51 11.57 5.03
N SER A 275 10.48 11.00 5.74
CA SER A 275 11.51 11.76 6.46
C SER A 275 12.38 12.59 5.52
N GLU A 276 12.73 12.09 4.34
CA GLU A 276 13.49 12.88 3.35
C GLU A 276 12.70 14.10 2.84
N ILE A 277 11.38 13.97 2.65
CA ILE A 277 10.52 15.14 2.36
C ILE A 277 10.56 16.11 3.54
N CYS A 278 10.32 15.61 4.75
CA CYS A 278 10.26 16.42 5.97
C CYS A 278 11.56 17.20 6.17
N LYS A 279 12.71 16.54 5.94
CA LYS A 279 14.04 17.14 5.99
C LYS A 279 14.21 18.23 4.95
N THR A 280 13.82 17.95 3.70
CA THR A 280 13.91 18.91 2.59
C THR A 280 13.11 20.17 2.92
N VAL A 281 11.83 20.02 3.28
CA VAL A 281 10.97 21.15 3.61
C VAL A 281 11.47 21.88 4.87
N GLY A 282 11.94 21.15 5.88
CA GLY A 282 12.55 21.72 7.08
C GLY A 282 13.75 22.60 6.78
N LEU A 283 14.67 22.16 5.91
CA LEU A 283 15.83 22.95 5.48
C LEU A 283 15.40 24.25 4.78
N TYR A 284 14.37 24.20 3.93
CA TYR A 284 13.84 25.41 3.30
C TYR A 284 13.26 26.40 4.31
N ILE A 285 12.56 25.92 5.34
CA ILE A 285 12.04 26.77 6.41
C ILE A 285 13.20 27.42 7.17
N THR A 286 14.20 26.64 7.62
CA THR A 286 15.36 27.16 8.37
C THR A 286 16.14 28.21 7.59
N LEU A 287 16.25 28.07 6.27
CA LEU A 287 16.94 29.03 5.41
C LEU A 287 16.12 30.28 5.10
N SER A 288 14.79 30.24 5.29
CA SER A 288 13.86 31.33 4.96
C SER A 288 13.43 32.16 6.18
N SER A 289 13.70 31.69 7.39
CA SER A 289 13.43 32.33 8.69
C SER A 289 14.61 33.15 9.21
#